data_AF-A0A1Y1N8I3-F1
#
_entry.id   AF-A0A1Y1N8I3-F1
#
_cell.length_a   1.000
_cell.length_b   1.000
_cell.length_c   1.000
_cell.angle_alpha   90.00
_cell.angle_beta   90.00
_cell.angle_gamma   90.00
#
_symmetry.space_group_name_H-M   'P 1'
#
loop_
_entity.id
_entity.type
_entity.pdbx_description
1 polymer ?
#
loop_
_entity_poly.entity_id
_entity_poly.type
_entity_poly.pdbx_seq_one_letter_code
_entity_poly.pdbx_strand_id
1 'polypeptide(L)'
;MRDAICMTNMLPSIVRTYVIPELRIFLNNVSKDISDRIGQLPGVTLMQKAHLLNFSNVKYFVIGNDKPNLMYLQAAMLQGAIICSMDFVGDLISKHSALNPMNYFADVPNYAISKAGLNSLNKLPKLFDGIHFYLVNISKKTVNDMEYTSEDIKTLIYLGGGKIDTRAPSGSNYTVSYPYHTCKTESNATVSCYLIYDEAKNLKRKTFPDQIKYQTVQWLIN
;
A
#
# COMPACT_ATOMS: atom_id res chain seq x y z
N MET A 1 -8.44 19.12 -14.83
CA MET A 1 -8.55 20.57 -14.61
C MET A 1 -9.15 20.75 -13.22
N ARG A 2 -8.44 21.52 -12.37
CA ARG A 2 -8.69 21.96 -10.99
C ARG A 2 -10.01 21.51 -10.33
N ASP A 3 -9.91 20.91 -9.15
CA ASP A 3 -10.46 21.53 -7.93
C ASP A 3 -9.81 20.97 -6.67
N ALA A 4 -9.45 21.90 -5.79
CA ALA A 4 -8.77 21.71 -4.53
C ALA A 4 -9.76 21.19 -3.48
N ILE A 5 -9.43 20.08 -2.82
CA ILE A 5 -10.12 19.70 -1.59
C ILE A 5 -9.53 20.54 -0.46
N CYS A 6 -10.30 21.54 -0.07
CA CYS A 6 -10.16 22.27 1.18
C CYS A 6 -10.33 21.29 2.35
N MET A 7 -9.23 20.97 3.03
CA MET A 7 -9.28 20.41 4.40
C MET A 7 -8.69 21.44 5.36
N THR A 8 -9.38 22.56 5.56
CA THR A 8 -9.24 23.31 6.80
C THR A 8 -9.98 22.55 7.89
N ASN A 9 -9.27 21.68 8.60
CA ASN A 9 -9.60 21.36 9.99
C ASN A 9 -8.29 21.09 10.72
N MET A 10 -8.03 21.96 11.70
CA MET A 10 -6.87 21.97 12.56
C MET A 10 -6.63 20.59 13.17
N LEU A 11 -5.47 20.00 12.93
CA LEU A 11 -4.98 18.89 13.74
C LEU A 11 -4.66 19.46 15.13
N PRO A 12 -5.29 18.97 16.22
CA PRO A 12 -4.88 19.36 17.55
C PRO A 12 -3.44 18.90 17.77
N SER A 13 -2.59 19.82 18.23
CA SER A 13 -1.19 19.58 18.57
C SER A 13 -1.08 18.69 19.81
N ILE A 14 -1.42 17.41 19.67
CA ILE A 14 -1.10 16.38 20.65
C ILE A 14 0.25 15.81 20.22
N VAL A 15 1.32 16.28 20.85
CA VAL A 15 2.63 15.61 20.78
C VAL A 15 2.49 14.31 21.56
N ARG A 16 2.00 13.26 20.89
CA ARG A 16 2.11 11.90 21.41
C ARG A 16 3.56 11.51 21.30
N THR A 17 4.23 11.34 22.43
CA THR A 17 5.53 10.67 22.47
C THR A 17 5.27 9.22 22.06
N TYR A 18 5.54 8.90 20.80
CA TYR A 18 5.44 7.53 20.32
C TYR A 18 6.64 6.76 20.88
N VAL A 19 6.42 6.00 21.97
CA VAL A 19 7.36 4.94 22.35
C VAL A 19 7.39 3.98 21.17
N ILE A 20 8.51 3.93 20.47
CA ILE A 20 8.64 3.16 19.23
C ILE A 20 8.55 1.67 19.62
N PRO A 21 7.44 0.97 19.30
CA PRO A 21 7.44 -0.47 19.40
C PRO A 21 8.32 -1.00 18.26
N GLU A 22 9.09 -2.06 18.54
CA GLU A 22 9.90 -2.86 17.60
C GLU A 22 10.02 -2.28 16.16
N LEU A 23 11.20 -1.75 15.83
CA LEU A 23 11.47 -1.10 14.54
C LEU A 23 11.60 -2.14 13.43
N ARG A 24 10.49 -2.41 12.71
CA ARG A 24 10.48 -3.29 11.53
C ARG A 24 10.70 -2.49 10.26
N ILE A 25 11.95 -2.46 9.81
CA ILE A 25 12.43 -1.59 8.73
C ILE A 25 12.67 -2.41 7.46
N PHE A 26 12.11 -1.97 6.33
CA PHE A 26 12.53 -2.42 5.01
C PHE A 26 13.45 -1.38 4.38
N LEU A 27 14.63 -1.81 3.94
CA LEU A 27 15.59 -0.96 3.25
C LEU A 27 15.59 -1.29 1.76
N ASN A 28 15.31 -0.30 0.92
CA ASN A 28 15.29 -0.46 -0.53
C ASN A 28 16.54 0.17 -1.15
N ASN A 29 17.33 -0.63 -1.88
CA ASN A 29 18.56 -0.18 -2.56
C ASN A 29 19.53 0.57 -1.63
N VAL A 30 19.80 0.01 -0.45
CA VAL A 30 20.74 0.56 0.52
C VAL A 30 22.02 -0.29 0.55
N SER A 31 23.18 0.35 0.79
CA SER A 31 24.46 -0.37 0.86
C SER A 31 24.47 -1.43 1.97
N LYS A 32 25.29 -2.46 1.79
CA LYS A 32 25.45 -3.54 2.77
C LYS A 32 25.95 -3.01 4.12
N ASP A 33 26.91 -2.08 4.11
CA ASP A 33 27.44 -1.44 5.33
C ASP A 33 26.32 -0.81 6.18
N ILE A 34 25.47 0.00 5.55
CA ILE A 34 24.35 0.64 6.26
C ILE A 34 23.37 -0.42 6.77
N SER A 35 23.07 -1.43 5.95
CA SER A 35 22.18 -2.52 6.33
C SER A 35 22.69 -3.30 7.56
N ASP A 36 23.99 -3.60 7.58
CA ASP A 36 24.65 -4.31 8.68
C ASP A 36 24.64 -3.46 9.96
N ARG A 37 24.93 -2.15 9.85
CA ARG A 37 24.90 -1.21 10.99
C ARG A 37 23.51 -1.08 11.59
N ILE A 38 22.46 -0.99 10.78
CA ILE A 38 21.07 -0.93 11.26
C ILE A 38 20.67 -2.25 11.92
N GLY A 39 21.04 -3.39 11.32
CA GLY A 39 20.72 -4.71 11.85
C GLY A 39 21.33 -5.01 13.22
N GLN A 40 22.36 -4.26 13.63
CA GLN A 40 22.98 -4.36 14.95
C GLN A 40 22.30 -3.48 16.01
N LEU A 41 21.37 -2.61 15.63
CA LEU A 41 20.70 -1.73 16.58
C LEU A 41 19.68 -2.51 17.43
N PRO A 42 19.64 -2.28 18.75
CA PRO A 42 18.72 -2.98 19.64
C PRO A 42 17.26 -2.64 19.28
N GLY A 43 16.42 -3.68 19.18
CA GLY A 43 14.99 -3.52 18.87
C GLY A 43 14.68 -3.23 17.40
N VAL A 44 15.67 -3.31 16.50
CA VAL A 44 15.47 -3.21 15.05
C VAL A 44 15.42 -4.61 14.42
N THR A 45 14.35 -4.87 13.69
CA THR A 45 14.21 -6.05 12.83
C THR A 45 14.31 -5.59 11.39
N LEU A 46 15.43 -5.91 10.75
CA LEU A 46 15.67 -5.56 9.36
C LEU A 46 15.01 -6.59 8.43
N MET A 47 14.13 -6.11 7.55
CA MET A 47 13.46 -6.91 6.54
C MET A 47 14.19 -6.75 5.20
N GLN A 48 15.11 -7.67 4.88
CA GLN A 48 15.81 -7.71 3.59
C GLN A 48 15.18 -8.73 2.64
N LYS A 49 15.24 -8.46 1.33
CA LYS A 49 14.82 -9.39 0.25
C LYS A 49 13.48 -10.09 0.54
N ALA A 50 12.53 -9.34 1.10
CA ALA A 50 11.24 -9.88 1.44
C ALA A 50 10.50 -10.24 0.14
N HIS A 51 10.17 -11.52 -0.02
CA HIS A 51 9.00 -11.89 -0.82
C HIS A 51 7.83 -11.00 -0.37
N LEU A 52 7.02 -10.48 -1.29
CA LEU A 52 5.97 -9.49 -0.96
C LEU A 52 5.07 -9.95 0.21
N LEU A 53 4.91 -11.25 0.38
CA LEU A 53 4.16 -11.90 1.46
C LEU A 53 4.61 -11.47 2.87
N ASN A 54 5.88 -11.08 3.04
CA ASN A 54 6.42 -10.67 4.33
C ASN A 54 6.17 -9.18 4.65
N PHE A 55 5.58 -8.40 3.72
CA PHE A 55 5.31 -6.98 3.93
C PHE A 55 4.24 -6.70 4.98
N SER A 56 3.44 -7.69 5.37
CA SER A 56 2.42 -7.57 6.43
C SER A 56 2.97 -7.11 7.80
N ASN A 57 4.29 -7.20 7.99
CA ASN A 57 4.97 -6.82 9.22
C ASN A 57 5.81 -5.55 9.09
N VAL A 58 5.94 -4.97 7.90
CA VAL A 58 6.74 -3.74 7.68
C VAL A 58 6.02 -2.56 8.32
N LYS A 59 6.75 -1.79 9.13
CA LYS A 59 6.26 -0.54 9.76
C LYS A 59 6.91 0.70 9.17
N TYR A 60 8.16 0.57 8.75
CA TYR A 60 8.95 1.64 8.15
C TYR A 60 9.54 1.15 6.84
N PHE A 61 9.42 1.95 5.80
CA PHE A 61 10.03 1.69 4.50
C PHE A 61 10.97 2.84 4.17
N VAL A 62 12.26 2.56 4.08
CA VAL A 62 13.26 3.60 3.81
C VAL A 62 13.57 3.63 2.33
N ILE A 63 13.40 4.80 1.72
CA ILE A 63 13.80 5.06 0.34
C ILE A 63 15.26 5.51 0.37
N GLY A 64 16.12 4.73 -0.30
CA GLY A 64 17.52 5.07 -0.56
C GLY A 64 17.69 6.25 -1.53
N ASN A 65 18.93 6.50 -1.95
CA ASN A 65 19.23 7.55 -2.94
C ASN A 65 18.78 7.16 -4.37
N ASP A 66 18.59 5.87 -4.62
CA ASP A 66 18.14 5.35 -5.90
C ASP A 66 16.61 5.35 -6.01
N LYS A 67 16.09 5.35 -7.24
CA LYS A 67 14.66 5.22 -7.51
C LYS A 67 14.12 3.97 -6.80
N PRO A 68 13.06 4.08 -5.97
CA PRO A 68 12.55 2.93 -5.25
C PRO A 68 11.93 1.95 -6.24
N ASN A 69 12.16 0.64 -6.01
CA ASN A 69 11.31 -0.39 -6.58
C ASN A 69 9.83 -0.10 -6.25
N LEU A 70 9.05 0.20 -7.28
CA LEU A 70 7.68 0.69 -7.13
C LEU A 70 6.73 -0.38 -6.56
N MET A 71 7.00 -1.67 -6.80
CA MET A 71 6.17 -2.77 -6.29
C MET A 71 6.29 -2.89 -4.77
N TYR A 72 7.52 -2.79 -4.25
CA TYR A 72 7.75 -2.76 -2.81
C TYR A 72 7.21 -1.49 -2.15
N LEU A 73 7.31 -0.35 -2.84
CA LEU A 73 6.70 0.90 -2.37
C LEU A 73 5.17 0.78 -2.28
N GLN A 74 4.53 0.23 -3.30
CA GLN A 74 3.09 -0.04 -3.29
C GLN A 74 2.68 -0.97 -2.15
N ALA A 75 3.42 -2.07 -1.95
CA ALA A 75 3.19 -2.99 -0.84
C ALA A 75 3.30 -2.29 0.52
N ALA A 76 4.31 -1.44 0.71
CA ALA A 76 4.48 -0.65 1.92
C ALA A 76 3.34 0.36 2.13
N MET A 77 2.91 1.04 1.07
CA MET A 77 1.77 1.97 1.10
C MET A 77 0.46 1.24 1.46
N LEU A 78 0.17 0.10 0.83
CA LEU A 78 -1.05 -0.67 1.11
C LEU A 78 -1.07 -1.23 2.53
N GLN A 79 0.09 -1.61 3.05
CA GLN A 79 0.25 -1.99 4.45
C GLN A 79 0.13 -0.80 5.41
N GLY A 80 0.26 0.43 4.92
CA GLY A 80 0.27 1.64 5.74
C GLY A 80 1.56 1.80 6.54
N ALA A 81 2.69 1.39 5.96
CA ALA A 81 4.01 1.68 6.50
C ALA A 81 4.32 3.18 6.38
N ILE A 82 5.13 3.70 7.30
CA ILE A 82 5.67 5.06 7.22
C ILE A 82 6.85 5.02 6.25
N ILE A 83 6.77 5.82 5.19
CA ILE A 83 7.81 5.90 4.18
C ILE A 83 8.80 7.01 4.57
N CYS A 84 10.05 6.64 4.84
CA CYS A 84 11.08 7.51 5.38
C CYS A 84 12.23 7.77 4.40
N SER A 85 12.90 8.92 4.53
CA SER A 85 14.17 9.20 3.84
C SER A 85 15.35 8.48 4.51
N MET A 86 16.51 8.49 3.85
CA MET A 86 17.77 8.00 4.43
C MET A 86 18.23 8.77 5.66
N ASP A 87 17.78 10.02 5.85
CA ASP A 87 18.14 10.80 7.04
C ASP A 87 17.61 10.16 8.32
N PHE A 88 16.45 9.48 8.24
CA PHE A 88 15.92 8.68 9.33
C PHE A 88 16.93 7.62 9.80
N VAL A 89 17.54 6.93 8.84
CA VAL A 89 18.54 5.90 9.10
C VAL A 89 19.80 6.51 9.70
N GLY A 90 20.30 7.61 9.11
CA GLY A 90 21.50 8.29 9.61
C GLY A 90 21.35 8.76 11.06
N ASP A 91 20.20 9.34 11.38
CA ASP A 91 19.86 9.76 12.75
C ASP A 91 19.66 8.57 13.69
N LEU A 92 19.05 7.48 13.22
CA LEU A 92 18.82 6.30 14.05
C LEU A 92 20.16 5.66 14.47
N ILE A 93 21.11 5.58 13.53
CA ILE A 93 22.45 5.05 13.79
C ILE A 93 23.25 5.98 14.70
N SER A 94 23.19 7.30 14.49
CA SER A 94 24.04 8.26 15.22
C SER A 94 23.54 8.60 16.62
N LYS A 95 22.22 8.69 16.80
CA LYS A 95 21.62 9.19 18.05
C LYS A 95 21.23 8.08 19.03
N HIS A 96 21.18 6.82 18.59
CA HIS A 96 20.81 5.65 19.40
C HIS A 96 19.57 5.86 20.31
N SER A 97 18.60 6.64 19.85
CA SER A 97 17.47 7.09 20.66
C SER A 97 16.16 7.07 19.88
N ALA A 98 15.04 7.23 20.59
CA ALA A 98 13.72 7.26 19.99
C ALA A 98 13.57 8.50 19.09
N LEU A 99 13.45 8.26 17.78
CA LEU A 99 13.13 9.27 16.78
C LEU A 99 11.62 9.33 16.55
N ASN A 100 11.10 10.53 16.26
CA ASN A 100 9.75 10.65 15.71
C ASN A 100 9.81 10.40 14.19
N PRO A 101 9.31 9.26 13.67
CA PRO A 101 9.44 8.92 12.25
C PRO A 101 8.70 9.91 11.33
N MET A 102 7.72 10.64 11.86
CA MET A 102 6.97 11.66 11.14
C MET A 102 7.84 12.84 10.71
N ASN A 103 8.97 13.07 11.37
CA ASN A 103 9.92 14.12 10.99
C ASN A 103 10.75 13.75 9.76
N TYR A 104 10.67 12.50 9.31
CA TYR A 104 11.49 11.95 8.24
C TYR A 104 10.65 11.39 7.10
N PHE A 105 9.41 11.84 6.95
CA PHE A 105 8.66 11.51 5.74
C PHE A 105 9.53 11.83 4.54
N ALA A 106 9.71 10.84 3.66
CA ALA A 106 10.43 11.07 2.44
C ALA A 106 9.76 12.25 1.72
N ASP A 107 10.57 13.22 1.29
CA ASP A 107 10.12 14.37 0.49
C ASP A 107 9.79 13.88 -0.93
N VAL A 108 8.78 13.03 -1.01
CA VAL A 108 8.25 12.52 -2.27
C VAL A 108 7.10 13.45 -2.62
N PRO A 109 7.04 13.99 -3.85
CA PRO A 109 5.97 14.92 -4.27
C PRO A 109 4.56 14.32 -4.28
N ASN A 110 4.38 13.10 -3.75
CA ASN A 110 3.14 12.36 -3.79
C ASN A 110 2.47 12.31 -2.41
N TYR A 111 1.48 13.20 -2.24
CA TYR A 111 0.56 13.26 -1.09
C TYR A 111 -0.06 11.91 -0.69
N ALA A 112 -0.17 10.96 -1.62
CA ALA A 112 -0.67 9.62 -1.34
C ALA A 112 0.23 8.80 -0.39
N ILE A 113 1.55 9.01 -0.44
CA ILE A 113 2.52 8.27 0.38
C ILE A 113 2.34 8.60 1.85
N SER A 114 2.27 9.88 2.20
CA SER A 114 2.07 10.33 3.59
C SER A 114 0.69 9.93 4.11
N LYS A 115 -0.33 9.94 3.25
CA LYS A 115 -1.70 9.51 3.60
C LYS A 115 -1.77 8.05 4.04
N ALA A 116 -1.05 7.15 3.39
CA ALA A 116 -1.06 5.72 3.73
C ALA A 116 -0.58 5.47 5.17
N GLY A 117 0.56 6.07 5.55
CA GLY A 117 1.08 5.98 6.91
C GLY A 117 0.14 6.62 7.94
N LEU A 118 -0.39 7.81 7.64
CA LEU A 118 -1.36 8.50 8.50
C LEU A 118 -2.66 7.70 8.69
N ASN A 119 -3.16 7.06 7.64
CA ASN A 119 -4.36 6.21 7.68
C ASN A 119 -4.17 5.07 8.69
N SER A 120 -3.01 4.41 8.64
CA SER A 120 -2.62 3.34 9.55
C SER A 120 -2.48 3.83 11.00
N LEU A 121 -1.80 4.96 11.20
CA LEU A 121 -1.63 5.58 12.53
C LEU A 121 -2.97 5.94 13.17
N ASN A 122 -3.93 6.41 12.37
CA ASN A 122 -5.29 6.72 12.81
C ASN A 122 -6.20 5.49 12.93
N LYS A 123 -5.67 4.28 12.72
CA LYS A 123 -6.40 3.00 12.77
C LYS A 123 -7.64 2.98 11.86
N LEU A 124 -7.54 3.64 10.71
CA LEU A 124 -8.61 3.65 9.71
C LEU A 124 -8.56 2.38 8.86
N PRO A 125 -9.67 2.00 8.19
CA PRO A 125 -9.69 0.86 7.28
C PRO A 125 -8.60 0.93 6.20
N LYS A 126 -8.14 -0.23 5.72
CA LYS A 126 -7.18 -0.30 4.62
C LYS A 126 -7.82 0.07 3.29
N LEU A 127 -7.01 0.33 2.26
CA LEU A 127 -7.47 0.87 0.97
C LEU A 127 -8.59 0.05 0.32
N PHE A 128 -8.46 -1.28 0.37
CA PHE A 128 -9.38 -2.23 -0.23
C PHE A 128 -10.29 -2.91 0.80
N ASP A 129 -10.39 -2.36 2.01
CA ASP A 129 -11.26 -2.92 3.04
C ASP A 129 -12.72 -2.93 2.58
N GLY A 130 -13.37 -4.09 2.72
CA GLY A 130 -14.72 -4.33 2.23
C GLY A 130 -14.85 -4.55 0.72
N ILE A 131 -13.75 -4.68 -0.04
CA ILE A 131 -13.75 -4.93 -1.48
C ILE A 131 -13.30 -6.37 -1.78
N HIS A 132 -14.02 -7.02 -2.68
CA HIS A 132 -13.68 -8.32 -3.24
C HIS A 132 -13.09 -8.18 -4.64
N PHE A 133 -12.23 -9.13 -5.00
CA PHE A 133 -11.54 -9.18 -6.28
C PHE A 133 -11.64 -10.59 -6.86
N TYR A 134 -11.96 -10.68 -8.14
CA TYR A 134 -11.86 -11.92 -8.90
C TYR A 134 -10.83 -11.75 -10.01
N LEU A 135 -9.78 -12.56 -9.99
CA LEU A 135 -8.68 -12.48 -10.96
C LEU A 135 -8.99 -13.37 -12.19
N VAL A 136 -9.10 -12.75 -13.36
CA VAL A 136 -9.49 -13.44 -14.60
C VAL A 136 -8.26 -13.80 -15.43
N ASN A 137 -7.81 -15.06 -15.31
CA ASN A 137 -6.74 -15.64 -16.13
C ASN A 137 -5.46 -14.78 -16.19
N ILE A 138 -5.09 -14.12 -15.10
CA ILE A 138 -3.86 -13.33 -15.02
C ILE A 138 -2.71 -14.29 -14.73
N SER A 139 -1.71 -14.32 -15.62
CA SER A 139 -0.46 -15.06 -15.39
C SER A 139 0.64 -14.10 -14.99
N LYS A 140 0.89 -13.12 -15.86
CA LYS A 140 1.84 -12.02 -15.66
C LYS A 140 1.41 -10.78 -16.44
N LYS A 141 1.77 -9.60 -15.98
CA LYS A 141 1.52 -8.32 -16.65
C LYS A 141 2.65 -7.34 -16.35
N THR A 142 3.15 -6.67 -17.37
CA THR A 142 4.09 -5.55 -17.18
C THR A 142 3.31 -4.24 -17.01
N VAL A 143 3.60 -3.52 -15.92
CA VAL A 143 3.05 -2.19 -15.60
C VAL A 143 4.21 -1.31 -15.14
N ASN A 144 4.37 -0.12 -15.72
CA ASN A 144 5.44 0.83 -15.35
C ASN A 144 6.85 0.19 -15.32
N ASP A 145 7.18 -0.57 -16.37
CA ASP A 145 8.45 -1.29 -16.56
C ASP A 145 8.74 -2.40 -15.53
N MET A 146 7.75 -2.80 -14.72
CA MET A 146 7.86 -3.92 -13.78
C MET A 146 6.90 -5.04 -14.16
N GLU A 147 7.36 -6.29 -14.08
CA GLU A 147 6.54 -7.48 -14.29
C GLU A 147 5.86 -7.87 -12.97
N TYR A 148 4.53 -7.98 -13.00
CA TYR A 148 3.70 -8.45 -11.89
C TYR A 148 3.15 -9.83 -12.24
N THR A 149 3.41 -10.82 -11.39
CA THR A 149 2.77 -12.12 -11.47
C THR A 149 1.37 -12.08 -10.86
N SER A 150 0.58 -13.13 -11.10
CA SER A 150 -0.70 -13.28 -10.38
C SER A 150 -0.52 -13.26 -8.86
N GLU A 151 0.58 -13.80 -8.33
CA GLU A 151 0.79 -13.89 -6.90
C GLU A 151 1.17 -12.54 -6.28
N ASP A 152 1.91 -11.71 -7.01
CA ASP A 152 2.20 -10.33 -6.62
C ASP A 152 0.91 -9.52 -6.52
N ILE A 153 0.04 -9.64 -7.53
CA ILE A 153 -1.27 -8.96 -7.54
C ILE A 153 -2.13 -9.39 -6.37
N LYS A 154 -2.22 -10.71 -6.09
CA LYS A 154 -2.95 -11.21 -4.94
C LYS A 154 -2.38 -10.64 -3.64
N THR A 155 -1.07 -10.63 -3.52
CA THR A 155 -0.40 -10.12 -2.31
C THR A 155 -0.71 -8.64 -2.09
N LEU A 156 -0.68 -7.81 -3.14
CA LEU A 156 -1.06 -6.40 -3.05
C LEU A 156 -2.52 -6.24 -2.61
N ILE A 157 -3.44 -7.01 -3.19
CA ILE A 157 -4.86 -7.00 -2.78
C ILE A 157 -4.99 -7.31 -1.28
N TYR A 158 -4.33 -8.37 -0.80
CA TYR A 158 -4.36 -8.74 0.62
C TYR A 158 -3.73 -7.70 1.53
N LEU A 159 -2.59 -7.12 1.13
CA LEU A 159 -1.94 -6.04 1.90
C LEU A 159 -2.86 -4.83 2.01
N GLY A 160 -3.62 -4.52 0.97
CA GLY A 160 -4.64 -3.47 0.98
C GLY A 160 -5.93 -3.82 1.73
N GLY A 161 -6.07 -5.04 2.28
CA GLY A 161 -7.26 -5.48 3.02
C GLY A 161 -8.39 -6.05 2.16
N GLY A 162 -8.15 -6.23 0.86
CA GLY A 162 -9.12 -6.82 -0.05
C GLY A 162 -9.22 -8.33 0.08
N LYS A 163 -10.32 -8.90 -0.42
CA LYS A 163 -10.55 -10.36 -0.48
C LYS A 163 -10.49 -10.84 -1.92
N ILE A 164 -10.00 -12.07 -2.10
CA ILE A 164 -9.90 -12.68 -3.43
C ILE A 164 -10.86 -13.85 -3.51
N ASP A 165 -11.79 -13.75 -4.45
CA ASP A 165 -12.76 -14.79 -4.73
C ASP A 165 -12.14 -15.87 -5.62
N THR A 166 -12.38 -17.12 -5.27
CA THR A 166 -11.93 -18.28 -6.05
C THR A 166 -12.87 -18.63 -7.20
N ARG A 167 -14.08 -18.07 -7.20
CA ARG A 167 -15.11 -18.29 -8.20
C ARG A 167 -15.57 -16.96 -8.77
N ALA A 168 -15.92 -16.95 -10.05
CA ALA A 168 -16.48 -15.76 -10.67
C ALA A 168 -17.77 -15.36 -9.93
N PRO A 169 -17.99 -14.05 -9.71
CA PRO A 169 -19.18 -13.60 -9.01
C PRO A 169 -20.42 -13.94 -9.84
N SER A 170 -21.47 -14.41 -9.16
CA SER A 170 -22.80 -14.60 -9.73
C SER A 170 -23.70 -13.45 -9.31
N GLY A 171 -24.48 -12.89 -10.24
CA GLY A 171 -25.26 -11.66 -10.03
C GLY A 171 -26.33 -11.71 -8.92
N SER A 172 -26.58 -12.86 -8.30
CA SER A 172 -27.63 -13.02 -7.28
C SER A 172 -27.16 -12.90 -5.82
N ASN A 173 -25.86 -12.91 -5.52
CA ASN A 173 -25.37 -13.18 -4.16
C ASN A 173 -24.36 -12.17 -3.61
N TYR A 174 -24.17 -11.02 -4.25
CA TYR A 174 -23.19 -10.04 -3.78
C TYR A 174 -23.80 -9.09 -2.76
N THR A 175 -23.36 -9.18 -1.50
CA THR A 175 -23.75 -8.24 -0.44
C THR A 175 -23.23 -6.85 -0.76
N VAL A 176 -24.07 -5.84 -0.57
CA VAL A 176 -23.67 -4.44 -0.70
C VAL A 176 -22.65 -4.14 0.40
N SER A 177 -21.47 -3.68 -0.01
CA SER A 177 -20.43 -3.15 0.86
C SER A 177 -20.25 -1.68 0.54
N TYR A 178 -19.82 -0.90 1.52
CA TYR A 178 -19.52 0.52 1.36
C TYR A 178 -18.04 0.73 1.67
N PRO A 179 -17.15 0.57 0.68
CA PRO A 179 -15.72 0.65 0.92
C PRO A 179 -15.33 2.04 1.43
N TYR A 180 -14.59 2.08 2.54
CA TYR A 180 -14.32 3.31 3.28
C TYR A 180 -13.66 4.42 2.43
N HIS A 181 -12.78 4.03 1.50
CA HIS A 181 -11.99 4.94 0.67
C HIS A 181 -12.69 5.37 -0.63
N THR A 182 -13.91 4.89 -0.88
CA THR A 182 -14.68 5.35 -2.04
C THR A 182 -15.29 6.72 -1.78
N CYS A 183 -15.24 7.59 -2.79
CA CYS A 183 -15.97 8.84 -2.72
C CYS A 183 -17.48 8.54 -2.77
N LYS A 184 -18.22 8.99 -1.75
CA LYS A 184 -19.65 8.68 -1.58
C LYS A 184 -20.54 9.16 -2.73
N THR A 185 -20.06 10.13 -3.50
CA THR A 185 -20.79 10.72 -4.64
C THR A 185 -20.44 10.05 -5.97
N GLU A 186 -19.48 9.12 -6.00
CA GLU A 186 -19.05 8.46 -7.22
C GLU A 186 -19.84 7.18 -7.48
N SER A 187 -19.93 6.81 -8.76
CA SER A 187 -20.52 5.53 -9.22
C SER A 187 -19.86 4.28 -8.62
N ASN A 188 -18.75 4.43 -7.89
CA ASN A 188 -18.01 3.36 -7.24
C ASN A 188 -18.38 3.17 -5.75
N ALA A 189 -19.20 4.04 -5.17
CA ALA A 189 -19.52 4.02 -3.74
C ALA A 189 -20.21 2.72 -3.26
N THR A 190 -20.85 2.01 -4.19
CA THR A 190 -21.57 0.74 -3.93
C THR A 190 -20.88 -0.47 -4.55
N VAL A 191 -19.72 -0.28 -5.19
CA VAL A 191 -18.99 -1.38 -5.85
C VAL A 191 -18.27 -2.18 -4.78
N SER A 192 -18.69 -3.43 -4.61
CA SER A 192 -18.13 -4.37 -3.65
C SER A 192 -17.28 -5.46 -4.30
N CYS A 193 -17.29 -5.58 -5.64
CA CYS A 193 -16.47 -6.54 -6.37
C CYS A 193 -15.84 -5.95 -7.63
N TYR A 194 -14.56 -6.26 -7.85
CA TYR A 194 -13.87 -6.01 -9.12
C TYR A 194 -13.42 -7.31 -9.79
N LEU A 195 -13.77 -7.49 -11.06
CA LEU A 195 -13.16 -8.50 -11.92
C LEU A 195 -11.92 -7.89 -12.55
N ILE A 196 -10.75 -8.33 -12.10
CA ILE A 196 -9.46 -7.85 -12.59
C ILE A 196 -9.01 -8.73 -13.75
N TYR A 197 -8.73 -8.12 -14.89
CA TYR A 197 -8.31 -8.82 -16.09
C TYR A 197 -7.12 -8.14 -16.75
N ASP A 198 -6.39 -8.90 -17.56
CA ASP A 198 -5.39 -8.35 -18.47
C ASP A 198 -6.07 -7.87 -19.75
N GLU A 199 -5.94 -6.58 -20.06
CA GLU A 199 -6.53 -5.94 -21.24
C GLU A 199 -6.09 -6.57 -22.57
N ALA A 200 -4.91 -7.21 -22.60
CA ALA A 200 -4.42 -7.91 -23.78
C ALA A 200 -5.22 -9.20 -24.08
N LYS A 201 -5.96 -9.71 -23.08
CA LYS A 201 -6.82 -10.89 -23.23
C LYS A 201 -8.24 -10.40 -23.50
N ASN A 202 -8.69 -10.53 -24.75
CA ASN A 202 -10.06 -10.21 -25.16
C ASN A 202 -11.08 -10.95 -24.28
N LEU A 203 -11.62 -10.25 -23.29
CA LEU A 203 -12.59 -10.81 -22.36
C LEU A 203 -14.01 -10.54 -22.86
N LYS A 204 -14.81 -11.59 -23.03
CA LYS A 204 -16.24 -11.45 -23.27
C LYS A 204 -16.93 -10.93 -22.01
N ARG A 205 -17.24 -9.63 -22.01
CA ARG A 205 -17.92 -8.96 -20.90
C ARG A 205 -19.35 -9.47 -20.79
N LYS A 206 -19.72 -9.92 -19.60
CA LYS A 206 -21.10 -10.18 -19.18
C LYS A 206 -21.64 -8.97 -18.44
N THR A 207 -22.95 -8.75 -18.55
CA THR A 207 -23.64 -7.75 -17.71
C THR A 207 -23.71 -8.25 -16.28
N PHE A 208 -23.33 -7.40 -15.33
CA PHE A 208 -23.45 -7.64 -13.90
C PHE A 208 -24.25 -6.52 -13.23
N PRO A 209 -24.78 -6.74 -12.02
CA PRO A 209 -25.28 -5.67 -11.17
C PRO A 209 -24.23 -4.59 -10.91
N ASP A 210 -24.67 -3.38 -10.57
CA ASP A 210 -23.82 -2.20 -10.38
C ASP A 210 -22.72 -2.37 -9.32
N GLN A 211 -22.91 -3.32 -8.39
CA GLN A 211 -21.94 -3.66 -7.34
C GLN A 211 -20.69 -4.37 -7.87
N ILE A 212 -20.69 -4.78 -9.13
CA ILE A 212 -19.63 -5.58 -9.75
C ILE A 212 -19.12 -4.86 -11.00
N LYS A 213 -17.82 -4.55 -11.04
CA LYS A 213 -17.20 -3.88 -12.19
C LYS A 213 -16.01 -4.65 -12.76
N TYR A 214 -15.79 -4.50 -14.06
CA TYR A 214 -14.54 -4.95 -14.69
C TYR A 214 -13.50 -3.86 -14.57
N GLN A 215 -12.29 -4.23 -14.16
CA GLN A 215 -11.13 -3.32 -14.17
C GLN A 215 -9.88 -4.05 -14.66
N THR A 216 -8.94 -3.29 -15.22
CA THR A 216 -7.69 -3.88 -15.72
C THR A 216 -6.69 -4.04 -14.58
N VAL A 217 -5.69 -4.91 -14.77
CA VAL A 217 -4.52 -4.96 -13.87
C VAL A 217 -3.86 -3.58 -13.79
N GLN A 218 -3.75 -2.86 -14.91
CA GLN A 218 -3.19 -1.51 -14.96
C GLN A 218 -3.93 -0.54 -14.03
N TRP A 219 -5.27 -0.61 -13.99
CA TRP A 219 -6.08 0.22 -13.08
C TRP A 219 -5.83 -0.11 -11.60
N LEU A 220 -5.61 -1.38 -11.27
CA LEU A 220 -5.35 -1.78 -9.89
C LEU A 220 -3.99 -1.31 -9.39
N ILE A 221 -2.99 -1.23 -10.28
CA ILE A 221 -1.60 -0.91 -9.93
C ILE A 221 -1.32 0.60 -9.91
N ASN A 222 -2.02 1.39 -10.72
CA ASN A 222 -1.83 2.85 -10.82
C ASN A 222 -2.64 3.63 -9.77
#